data_AF-U1WWZ8-F1
#
_entry.id   AF-U1WWZ8-F1
#
_cell.length_a   1.000
_cell.length_b   1.000
_cell.length_c   1.000
_cell.angle_alpha   90.00
_cell.angle_beta   90.00
_cell.angle_gamma   90.00
#
_symmetry.space_group_name_H-M   'P 1'
#
loop_
_entity.id
_entity.type
_entity.pdbx_description
1 polymer ?
#
loop_
_entity_poly.entity_id
_entity_poly.type
_entity_poly.pdbx_seq_one_letter_code
_entity_poly.pdbx_strand_id
1 'polypeptide(L)'
;MKKPKNRSERIEWITRKLGHRVLIGYAKYTDREVKQEFELMYKIYKDKPDYDVTTEPSPTCVVCESEVEVTYTCLCTAGCILDKDDPAYEEHKRLYENGN
;
A
#
# COMPACT_ATOMS: atom_id res chain seq x y z
N MET A 1 7.74 -9.07 15.95
CA MET A 1 9.03 -8.73 15.29
C MET A 1 9.64 -7.50 15.96
N LYS A 2 10.97 -7.41 16.10
CA LYS A 2 11.64 -6.23 16.67
C LYS A 2 11.51 -5.04 15.71
N LYS A 3 11.29 -3.83 16.24
CA LYS A 3 11.19 -2.61 15.43
C LYS A 3 12.50 -2.33 14.66
N PRO A 4 12.47 -2.20 13.32
CA PRO A 4 13.63 -1.84 12.50
C PRO A 4 14.39 -0.60 12.97
N LYS A 5 15.72 -0.67 12.95
CA LYS A 5 16.62 0.37 13.47
C LYS A 5 17.48 1.04 12.40
N ASN A 6 17.90 0.30 11.38
CA ASN A 6 18.71 0.82 10.27
C ASN A 6 17.91 0.94 8.96
N ARG A 7 18.49 1.55 7.93
CA ARG A 7 17.85 1.77 6.63
C ARG A 7 17.39 0.46 5.99
N SER A 8 18.28 -0.53 5.91
CA SER A 8 18.01 -1.81 5.26
C SER A 8 16.85 -2.54 5.92
N GLU A 9 16.85 -2.64 7.25
CA GLU A 9 15.77 -3.27 8.02
C GLU A 9 14.42 -2.55 7.83
N ARG A 10 14.43 -1.23 7.68
CA ARG A 10 13.20 -0.44 7.44
C ARG A 10 12.65 -0.71 6.05
N ILE A 11 13.50 -0.69 5.03
CA ILE A 11 13.10 -0.97 3.64
C ILE A 11 12.59 -2.40 3.53
N GLU A 12 13.29 -3.38 4.10
CA GLU A 12 12.87 -4.78 4.12
C GLU A 12 11.50 -4.94 4.81
N TRP A 13 11.31 -4.28 5.95
CA TRP A 13 10.03 -4.31 6.65
C TRP A 13 8.89 -3.72 5.82
N ILE A 14 9.10 -2.55 5.20
CA ILE A 14 8.10 -1.90 4.34
C ILE A 14 7.77 -2.80 3.15
N THR A 15 8.79 -3.36 2.53
CA THR A 15 8.66 -4.27 1.38
C THR A 15 7.83 -5.50 1.74
N ARG A 16 8.05 -6.08 2.91
CA ARG A 16 7.26 -7.23 3.36
C ARG A 16 5.80 -6.86 3.65
N LYS A 17 5.54 -5.64 4.12
CA LYS A 17 4.17 -5.17 4.42
C LYS A 17 3.38 -4.73 3.19
N LEU A 18 4.04 -4.16 2.20
CA LEU A 18 3.39 -3.47 1.07
C LEU A 18 3.75 -4.08 -0.30
N GLY A 19 4.62 -5.09 -0.34
CA GLY A 19 5.09 -5.74 -1.55
C GLY A 19 6.39 -5.14 -2.13
N HIS A 20 6.99 -5.87 -3.07
CA HIS A 20 8.29 -5.54 -3.68
C HIS A 20 8.32 -4.25 -4.52
N ARG A 21 7.15 -3.71 -4.86
CA ARG A 21 7.01 -2.58 -5.78
C ARG A 21 7.40 -1.23 -5.17
N VAL A 22 7.50 -1.16 -3.84
CA VAL A 22 7.93 0.06 -3.14
C VAL A 22 9.46 0.27 -3.21
N LEU A 23 10.24 -0.73 -3.65
CA LEU A 23 11.70 -0.72 -3.61
C LEU A 23 12.35 0.34 -4.51
N ILE A 24 11.86 0.52 -5.73
CA ILE A 24 12.44 1.46 -6.71
C ILE A 24 12.31 2.90 -6.20
N GLY A 25 11.23 3.19 -5.46
CA GLY A 25 10.97 4.49 -4.86
C GLY A 25 12.00 4.91 -3.82
N TYR A 26 12.56 3.97 -3.04
CA TYR A 26 13.43 4.31 -1.91
C TYR A 26 14.90 4.51 -2.28
N ALA A 27 15.36 4.11 -3.46
CA ALA A 27 16.75 4.33 -3.88
C ALA A 27 17.11 5.83 -3.91
N LYS A 28 16.15 6.70 -4.21
CA LYS A 28 16.32 8.17 -4.23
C LYS A 28 16.14 8.86 -2.88
N TYR A 29 15.74 8.13 -1.84
CA TYR A 29 15.44 8.70 -0.52
C TYR A 29 16.71 8.70 0.35
N THR A 30 16.94 9.79 1.07
CA THR A 30 17.92 9.85 2.16
C THR A 30 17.52 8.95 3.33
N ASP A 31 18.47 8.64 4.23
CA ASP A 31 18.18 7.83 5.43
C ASP A 31 17.14 8.46 6.36
N ARG A 32 17.09 9.80 6.38
CA ARG A 32 16.09 10.56 7.14
C ARG A 32 14.69 10.35 6.56
N GLU A 33 14.54 10.44 5.24
CA GLU A 33 13.26 10.27 4.56
C GLU A 33 12.76 8.82 4.69
N VAL A 34 13.64 7.82 4.51
CA VAL A 34 13.30 6.41 4.76
C VAL A 34 12.83 6.20 6.20
N LYS A 35 13.47 6.85 7.18
CA LYS A 35 13.04 6.76 8.58
C LYS A 35 11.65 7.38 8.79
N GLN A 36 11.38 8.55 8.22
CA GLN A 36 10.09 9.23 8.37
C GLN A 36 8.96 8.39 7.76
N GLU A 37 9.17 7.87 6.55
CA GLU A 37 8.20 7.02 5.87
C GLU A 37 7.95 5.73 6.65
N PHE A 38 9.03 5.09 7.13
CA PHE A 38 8.92 3.90 7.97
C PHE A 38 8.09 4.16 9.23
N GLU A 39 8.28 5.27 9.95
CA GLU A 39 7.51 5.54 11.17
C GLU A 39 6.02 5.72 10.89
N LEU A 40 5.67 6.36 9.76
CA LEU A 40 4.29 6.48 9.30
C LEU A 40 3.69 5.11 8.98
N MET A 41 4.37 4.33 8.14
CA MET A 41 3.90 3.01 7.72
C MET A 41 3.85 2.02 8.88
N TYR A 42 4.82 2.08 9.80
CA TYR A 42 4.85 1.23 11.00
C TYR A 42 3.63 1.45 11.87
N LYS A 43 3.16 2.70 12.02
CA LYS A 43 1.95 3.00 12.79
C LYS A 43 0.70 2.35 12.17
N ILE A 44 0.62 2.29 10.84
CA ILE A 44 -0.55 1.84 10.09
C ILE A 44 -0.55 0.31 9.89
N TYR A 45 0.60 -0.28 9.59
CA TYR A 45 0.72 -1.65 9.07
C TYR A 45 1.34 -2.66 10.04
N LYS A 46 1.79 -2.26 11.24
CA LYS A 46 2.45 -3.18 12.18
C LYS A 46 1.61 -4.42 12.55
N ASP A 47 0.30 -4.25 12.65
CA ASP A 47 -0.63 -5.30 13.08
C ASP A 47 -1.41 -5.91 11.89
N LYS A 48 -1.20 -5.39 10.67
CA LYS A 48 -1.78 -5.95 9.44
C LYS A 48 -0.96 -7.18 8.99
N PRO A 49 -1.56 -8.14 8.27
CA PRO A 49 -0.81 -9.23 7.65
C PRO A 49 0.27 -8.69 6.69
N ASP A 50 1.27 -9.51 6.42
CA ASP A 50 2.27 -9.21 5.40
C ASP A 50 1.63 -9.31 4.01
N TYR A 51 2.23 -8.63 3.03
CA TYR A 51 1.76 -8.69 1.64
C TYR A 51 1.93 -10.11 1.10
N ASP A 52 0.86 -10.65 0.51
CA ASP A 52 0.86 -11.95 -0.14
C ASP A 52 0.67 -11.77 -1.66
N VAL A 53 1.74 -12.05 -2.40
CA VAL A 53 1.73 -11.97 -3.88
C VAL A 53 0.82 -13.03 -4.51
N THR A 54 0.52 -14.12 -3.79
CA THR A 54 -0.28 -15.23 -4.33
C THR A 54 -1.78 -14.92 -4.34
N THR A 55 -2.23 -13.98 -3.50
CA THR A 55 -3.63 -13.55 -3.45
C THR A 55 -3.96 -12.44 -4.45
N GLU A 56 -2.95 -11.70 -4.93
CA GLU A 56 -3.11 -10.58 -5.88
C GLU A 56 -1.98 -10.57 -6.93
N PRO A 57 -1.99 -11.52 -7.89
CA PRO A 57 -0.98 -11.55 -8.93
C PRO A 57 -1.11 -10.31 -9.81
N SER A 58 0.01 -9.64 -10.00
CA SER A 58 0.06 -8.48 -10.89
C SER A 58 -0.04 -8.93 -12.35
N PRO A 59 -0.84 -8.25 -13.19
CA PRO A 59 -0.97 -8.64 -14.59
C PRO A 59 0.34 -8.42 -15.35
N THR A 60 0.52 -9.15 -16.45
CA THR A 60 1.70 -9.03 -17.32
C THR A 60 1.34 -8.31 -18.60
N CYS A 61 2.22 -7.41 -19.08
CA CYS A 61 2.08 -6.76 -20.37
C CYS A 61 2.21 -7.80 -21.50
N VAL A 62 1.19 -7.93 -22.35
CA VAL A 62 1.19 -8.90 -23.45
C VAL A 62 2.23 -8.62 -24.55
N VAL A 63 2.81 -7.42 -24.58
CA VAL A 63 3.79 -7.03 -25.62
C VAL A 63 5.22 -7.26 -25.13
N CYS A 64 5.55 -6.82 -23.92
CA CYS A 64 6.91 -6.86 -23.39
C CYS A 64 7.11 -7.88 -22.26
N GLU A 65 6.07 -8.65 -21.92
CA GLU A 65 6.08 -9.68 -20.88
C GLU A 65 6.52 -9.20 -19.49
N SER A 66 6.56 -7.89 -19.28
CA SER A 66 6.93 -7.28 -18.01
C SER A 66 5.71 -7.20 -17.09
N GLU A 67 5.93 -7.35 -15.78
CA GLU A 67 4.88 -7.11 -14.79
C GLU A 67 4.33 -5.68 -14.86
N VAL A 68 3.02 -5.53 -14.73
CA VAL A 68 2.31 -4.25 -14.76
C VAL A 68 1.81 -3.90 -13.36
N GLU A 69 1.90 -2.63 -13.02
CA GLU A 69 1.25 -2.04 -11.84
C GLU A 69 -0.13 -1.51 -12.18
N VAL A 70 -1.14 -1.97 -11.42
CA VAL A 70 -2.50 -1.46 -11.52
C VAL A 70 -2.81 -0.74 -10.22
N THR A 71 -3.02 0.57 -10.31
CA THR A 71 -3.45 1.40 -9.17
C THR A 71 -4.92 1.75 -9.35
N TYR A 72 -5.76 1.33 -8.42
CA TYR A 72 -7.15 1.80 -8.32
C TYR A 72 -7.21 2.98 -7.35
N THR A 73 -7.74 4.12 -7.80
CA THR A 73 -7.92 5.30 -6.95
C THR A 73 -9.37 5.78 -7.00
N CYS A 74 -9.96 6.02 -5.82
CA CYS A 74 -11.26 6.70 -5.69
C CYS A 74 -11.00 8.09 -5.13
N LEU A 75 -11.50 9.12 -5.81
CA LEU A 75 -11.42 10.51 -5.33
C LEU A 75 -12.58 10.86 -4.38
N CYS A 76 -13.37 9.88 -3.97
CA CYS A 76 -14.53 10.05 -3.11
C CYS A 76 -14.21 10.46 -1.66
N THR A 77 -12.94 10.66 -1.29
CA THR A 77 -12.41 11.00 0.04
C THR A 77 -12.71 10.02 1.18
N ALA A 78 -13.77 9.22 1.06
CA ALA A 78 -14.16 8.20 2.02
C ALA A 78 -13.31 6.93 1.91
N GLY A 79 -12.77 6.61 0.72
CA GLY A 79 -12.03 5.38 0.44
C GLY A 79 -12.70 4.55 -0.66
N CYS A 80 -11.92 3.78 -1.42
CA CYS A 80 -12.45 3.02 -2.55
C CYS A 80 -13.18 1.77 -2.05
N ILE A 81 -14.48 1.65 -2.37
CA ILE A 81 -15.25 0.42 -2.20
C ILE A 81 -15.60 -0.11 -3.60
N LEU A 82 -15.14 -1.32 -3.90
CA LEU A 82 -15.31 -1.95 -5.21
C LEU A 82 -16.43 -3.02 -5.23
N ASP A 83 -16.91 -3.44 -4.05
CA ASP A 83 -17.98 -4.41 -3.88
C ASP A 83 -19.19 -3.76 -3.19
N LYS A 84 -20.38 -3.96 -3.74
CA LYS A 84 -21.63 -3.42 -3.17
C LYS A 84 -22.04 -4.14 -1.89
N ASP A 85 -21.57 -5.38 -1.70
CA ASP A 85 -21.88 -6.17 -0.52
C ASP A 85 -20.89 -5.89 0.63
N ASP A 86 -19.92 -4.98 0.44
CA ASP A 86 -19.01 -4.53 1.49
C ASP A 86 -19.81 -3.90 2.65
N PRO A 87 -19.62 -4.35 3.91
CA PRO A 87 -20.37 -3.83 5.06
C PRO A 87 -20.24 -2.32 5.27
N ALA A 88 -19.20 -1.67 4.75
CA ALA A 88 -18.99 -0.23 4.82
C ALA A 88 -19.63 0.56 3.66
N TYR A 89 -20.22 -0.11 2.65
CA TYR A 89 -20.75 0.50 1.44
C TYR A 89 -21.70 1.68 1.71
N GLU A 90 -22.74 1.47 2.54
CA GLU A 90 -23.75 2.49 2.80
C GLU A 90 -23.19 3.69 3.58
N GLU A 91 -22.27 3.46 4.51
CA GLU A 91 -21.62 4.54 5.27
C GLU A 91 -20.73 5.40 4.36
N HIS A 92 -19.92 4.76 3.51
CA HIS A 92 -19.06 5.45 2.54
C HIS A 92 -19.86 6.29 1.56
N LYS A 93 -20.96 5.74 1.04
CA LYS A 93 -21.86 6.45 0.15
C LYS A 93 -22.42 7.71 0.82
N ARG A 94 -22.89 7.58 2.07
CA ARG A 94 -23.40 8.71 2.86
C ARG A 94 -22.34 9.79 3.09
N LEU A 95 -21.10 9.41 3.41
CA LEU A 95 -20.00 10.36 3.61
C LEU A 95 -19.68 11.14 2.34
N TYR A 96 -19.70 10.48 1.18
CA TYR A 96 -19.49 11.11 -0.12
C TYR A 96 -20.62 12.09 -0.48
N GLU A 97 -21.88 11.71 -0.24
CA GLU A 97 -23.06 12.55 -0.52
C GLU A 97 -23.15 13.79 0.38
N ASN A 98 -22.66 13.71 1.63
CA ASN A 98 -22.69 14.82 2.59
C ASN A 98 -21.43 15.71 2.56
N GLY A 99 -20.36 15.27 1.90
CA GLY A 99 -19.08 15.96 1.81
C GLY A 99 -18.89 16.80 0.54
N ASN A 100 -19.86 16.82 -0.37
CA ASN A 100 -19.88 17.60 -1.62
C ASN A 100 -21.02 18.63 -1.65
#